data_AF-A0A7J7QZ52-F1
#
_entry.id   AF-A0A7J7QZ52-F1
#
_cell.length_a   1.000
_cell.length_b   1.000
_cell.length_c   1.000
_cell.angle_alpha   90.00
_cell.angle_beta   90.00
_cell.angle_gamma   90.00
#
_symmetry.space_group_name_H-M   'P 1'
#
loop_
_entity.id
_entity.type
_entity.pdbx_description
1 polymer ?
#
loop_
_entity_poly.entity_id
_entity_poly.type
_entity_poly.pdbx_seq_one_letter_code
_entity_poly.pdbx_strand_id
1 'polypeptide(L)'
;MSMLMMNLEARPVIFEDVGRQVLATRSRKLPHELCALIRDVRPEDIRRVASKMLRGKPAVAALGDLSDLPSYEHIQAALSSRDGRLPRTYRLFR
;
A
#
# COMPACT_ATOMS: atom_id res chain seq x y z
N MET A 1 -13.28 -17.98 1.95
CA MET A 1 -13.93 -16.72 2.37
C MET A 1 -12.85 -15.64 2.41
N SER A 2 -13.04 -14.46 1.82
CA SER A 2 -12.02 -13.39 1.85
C SER A 2 -12.05 -12.64 3.19
N MET A 3 -10.94 -12.01 3.60
CA MET A 3 -10.88 -11.21 4.85
C MET A 3 -11.98 -10.15 4.95
N LEU A 4 -12.39 -9.55 3.82
CA LEU A 4 -13.51 -8.61 3.77
C LEU A 4 -14.86 -9.27 4.10
N MET A 5 -15.09 -10.50 3.63
CA MET A 5 -16.33 -11.24 3.90
C MET A 5 -16.35 -11.82 5.31
N MET A 6 -15.19 -12.20 5.86
CA MET A 6 -15.06 -12.75 7.21
C MET A 6 -15.31 -11.69 8.29
N ASN A 7 -14.91 -10.44 8.03
CA ASN A 7 -15.12 -9.32 8.95
C ASN A 7 -16.60 -8.88 9.04
N LEU A 8 -17.44 -9.21 8.06
CA LEU A 8 -18.85 -8.81 8.02
C LEU A 8 -19.80 -9.79 8.76
N GLU A 9 -19.26 -10.80 9.42
CA GLU A 9 -20.06 -11.74 10.23
C GLU A 9 -20.44 -11.13 11.60
N ALA A 10 -19.73 -10.08 12.03
CA ALA A 10 -19.97 -9.35 13.27
C ALA A 10 -20.69 -8.01 13.02
N ARG A 11 -21.88 -7.83 13.60
CA ARG A 11 -22.71 -6.62 13.46
C ARG A 11 -21.99 -5.29 13.76
N PRO A 12 -21.08 -5.19 14.75
CA PRO A 12 -20.31 -3.96 15.00
C PRO A 12 -19.40 -3.54 13.83
N VAL A 13 -18.81 -4.51 13.13
CA VAL A 13 -17.88 -4.25 12.02
C VAL A 13 -18.62 -3.73 10.79
N ILE A 14 -19.84 -4.22 10.55
CA ILE A 14 -20.71 -3.68 9.50
C ILE A 14 -21.02 -2.21 9.77
N PHE A 15 -21.36 -1.85 11.00
CA PHE A 15 -21.69 -0.47 11.36
C PHE A 15 -20.49 0.47 11.18
N GLU A 16 -19.31 0.05 11.65
CA GLU A 16 -18.07 0.80 11.46
C GLU A 16 -17.74 0.99 9.98
N ASP A 17 -17.87 -0.07 9.17
CA ASP A 17 -17.61 0.00 7.73
C ASP A 17 -18.56 0.97 7.02
N VAL A 18 -19.85 0.96 7.37
CA VAL A 18 -20.81 1.95 6.85
C VAL A 18 -20.37 3.37 7.21
N GLY A 19 -20.04 3.62 8.47
CA GLY A 19 -19.58 4.94 8.92
C GLY A 19 -18.33 5.41 8.18
N ARG A 20 -17.31 4.55 8.10
CA ARG A 20 -16.04 4.84 7.43
C ARG A 20 -16.22 5.12 5.93
N GLN A 21 -17.04 4.32 5.23
CA GLN A 21 -17.29 4.53 3.81
C GLN A 21 -18.05 5.83 3.53
N VAL A 22 -19.08 6.13 4.33
CA VAL A 22 -19.85 7.39 4.18
C VAL A 22 -18.97 8.60 4.47
N LEU A 23 -18.13 8.56 5.51
CA LEU A 23 -17.22 9.65 5.85
C LEU A 23 -16.14 9.87 4.79
N ALA A 24 -15.54 8.78 4.28
CA ALA A 24 -14.43 8.87 3.33
C ALA A 24 -14.87 9.11 1.88
N THR A 25 -16.01 8.53 1.47
CA THR A 25 -16.42 8.47 0.05
C THR A 25 -17.81 9.02 -0.23
N ARG A 26 -18.53 9.50 0.80
CA ARG A 26 -19.93 10.00 0.74
C ARG A 26 -20.96 8.98 0.25
N SER A 27 -20.57 7.72 0.12
CA SER A 27 -21.43 6.64 -0.33
C SER A 27 -21.04 5.35 0.38
N ARG A 28 -21.96 4.38 0.39
CA ARG A 28 -21.68 3.02 0.82
C ARG A 28 -21.70 2.12 -0.41
N LYS A 29 -20.63 1.35 -0.59
CA LYS A 29 -20.55 0.22 -1.53
C LYS A 29 -20.82 -1.08 -0.79
N LEU A 30 -21.66 -1.91 -1.37
CA LEU A 30 -21.99 -3.22 -0.87
C LEU A 30 -20.83 -4.20 -1.12
N PRO A 31 -20.74 -5.29 -0.34
CA PRO A 31 -19.63 -6.24 -0.47
C PRO A 31 -19.48 -6.83 -1.88
N HIS A 32 -20.58 -7.11 -2.57
CA HIS A 32 -20.54 -7.67 -3.93
C HIS A 32 -20.05 -6.65 -4.97
N GLU A 33 -20.34 -5.36 -4.79
CA GLU A 33 -19.82 -4.28 -5.65
C GLU A 33 -18.30 -4.18 -5.47
N LEU A 34 -17.81 -4.23 -4.23
CA LEU A 34 -16.37 -4.28 -3.96
C LEU A 34 -15.73 -5.53 -4.58
N CYS A 35 -16.36 -6.70 -4.49
CA CYS A 35 -15.87 -7.91 -5.15
C CYS A 35 -15.83 -7.77 -6.68
N ALA A 36 -16.81 -7.10 -7.29
CA ALA A 36 -16.79 -6.83 -8.72
C ALA A 36 -15.62 -5.92 -9.11
N LEU A 37 -15.40 -4.84 -8.36
CA LEU A 37 -14.26 -3.94 -8.56
C LEU A 37 -12.92 -4.65 -8.41
N ILE A 38 -12.78 -5.53 -7.41
CA ILE A 38 -11.54 -6.31 -7.21
C ILE A 38 -11.29 -7.26 -8.39
N ARG A 39 -12.33 -7.91 -8.92
CA ARG A 39 -12.20 -8.82 -10.07
C ARG A 39 -11.82 -8.09 -11.36
N ASP A 40 -12.18 -6.82 -11.50
CA ASP A 40 -11.89 -6.04 -12.71
C ASP A 40 -10.44 -5.51 -12.75
N VAL A 41 -9.69 -5.63 -11.65
CA VAL A 41 -8.29 -5.17 -11.58
C VAL A 41 -7.41 -5.97 -12.54
N ARG A 42 -6.72 -5.27 -13.46
CA ARG A 42 -5.82 -5.89 -14.44
C ARG A 42 -4.34 -5.72 -14.07
N PRO A 43 -3.43 -6.56 -14.61
CA PRO A 43 -2.00 -6.39 -14.40
C PRO A 43 -1.47 -4.99 -14.76
N GLU A 44 -2.07 -4.36 -15.77
CA GLU A 44 -1.76 -2.98 -16.21
C GLU A 44 -2.05 -1.96 -15.12
N ASP A 45 -3.16 -2.12 -14.40
CA ASP A 45 -3.55 -1.22 -13.31
C ASP A 45 -2.58 -1.31 -12.14
N ILE A 46 -2.14 -2.53 -11.80
CA ILE A 46 -1.13 -2.76 -10.77
C ILE A 46 0.17 -2.05 -11.14
N ARG A 47 0.67 -2.26 -12.36
CA ARG A 47 1.90 -1.59 -12.82
C ARG A 47 1.77 -0.07 -12.79
N ARG A 48 0.62 0.47 -13.23
CA ARG A 48 0.34 1.90 -13.25
C ARG A 48 0.31 2.51 -11.85
N VAL A 49 -0.43 1.89 -10.93
CA VAL A 49 -0.56 2.38 -9.54
C VAL A 49 0.76 2.25 -8.79
N ALA A 50 1.44 1.12 -8.88
CA ALA A 50 2.75 0.92 -8.25
C ALA A 50 3.78 1.96 -8.75
N SER A 51 3.85 2.16 -10.08
CA SER A 51 4.74 3.16 -10.67
C SER A 51 4.42 4.59 -10.20
N LYS A 52 3.13 4.92 -10.04
CA LYS A 52 2.70 6.23 -9.52
C LYS A 52 3.10 6.40 -8.05
N MET A 53 2.90 5.38 -7.23
CA MET A 53 3.23 5.41 -5.80
C MET A 53 4.72 5.54 -5.55
N LEU A 54 5.55 4.77 -6.28
CA LEU A 54 7.00 4.73 -6.09
C LEU A 54 7.73 5.99 -6.58
N ARG A 55 7.11 6.80 -7.45
CA ARG A 55 7.64 8.10 -7.90
C ARG A 55 7.50 9.20 -6.84
N GLY A 56 6.66 9.02 -5.83
CA GLY A 56 6.48 10.00 -4.77
C GLY A 56 7.72 10.13 -3.89
N LYS A 57 7.86 11.27 -3.20
CA LYS A 57 8.88 11.42 -2.15
C LYS A 57 8.59 10.42 -1.03
N PRO A 58 9.53 9.53 -0.67
CA PRO A 58 9.28 8.55 0.39
C PRO A 58 9.20 9.24 1.75
N ALA A 59 8.39 8.69 2.65
CA ALA A 59 8.48 8.99 4.07
C ALA A 59 9.29 7.88 4.75
N VAL A 60 10.39 8.24 5.40
CA VAL A 60 11.30 7.29 6.06
C VAL A 60 11.27 7.53 7.57
N ALA A 61 11.02 6.47 8.33
CA ALA A 61 11.14 6.46 9.78
C ALA A 61 12.02 5.28 10.20
N ALA A 62 12.96 5.50 11.12
CA ALA A 62 13.88 4.50 11.63
C ALA A 62 14.11 4.71 13.14
N LEU A 63 14.40 3.63 13.86
CA LEU A 63 14.59 3.63 15.31
C LEU A 63 15.67 2.60 15.69
N GLY A 64 16.60 2.98 16.57
CA GLY A 64 17.71 2.12 17.03
C GLY A 64 19.07 2.63 16.57
N ASP A 65 20.02 1.70 16.34
CA ASP A 65 21.30 2.01 15.71
C ASP A 65 21.10 2.21 14.21
N LEU A 66 21.48 3.39 13.72
CA LEU A 66 21.26 3.83 12.34
C LEU A 66 22.56 3.88 11.51
N SER A 67 23.64 3.28 12.01
CA SER A 67 24.96 3.30 11.35
C SER A 67 24.91 2.74 9.92
N ASP A 68 24.05 1.74 9.67
CA ASP A 68 23.87 1.12 8.34
C ASP A 68 22.67 1.69 7.56
N LEU A 69 21.98 2.71 8.08
CA LEU A 69 20.82 3.28 7.41
C LEU A 69 21.26 4.05 6.15
N PRO A 70 20.77 3.70 4.94
CA PRO A 70 21.06 4.47 3.75
C PRO A 70 20.54 5.90 3.87
N SER A 71 21.29 6.84 3.29
CA SER A 71 20.84 8.22 3.19
C SER A 71 19.49 8.30 2.49
N TYR A 72 18.70 9.32 2.86
CA TYR A 72 17.40 9.57 2.26
C TYR A 72 17.46 9.63 0.73
N GLU A 73 18.49 10.26 0.17
CA GLU A 73 18.71 10.34 -1.28
C GLU A 73 18.90 8.96 -1.93
N HIS A 74 19.63 8.06 -1.28
CA HIS A 74 19.79 6.69 -1.77
C HIS A 74 18.47 5.91 -1.74
N ILE A 75 17.66 6.10 -0.69
CA ILE A 75 16.33 5.48 -0.58
C ILE A 75 15.40 6.00 -1.68
N GLN A 76 15.35 7.31 -1.87
CA GLN A 76 14.53 7.95 -2.90
C GLN A 76 14.97 7.54 -4.32
N ALA A 77 16.27 7.50 -4.58
CA ALA A 77 16.81 7.05 -5.87
C ALA A 77 16.49 5.57 -6.14
N ALA A 78 16.59 4.71 -5.12
CA ALA A 78 16.28 3.29 -5.29
C ALA A 78 14.79 3.07 -5.60
N LEU A 79 13.88 3.79 -4.92
CA LEU A 79 12.44 3.66 -5.15
C LEU A 79 11.98 4.23 -6.49
N SER A 80 12.61 5.31 -6.95
CA SER A 80 12.30 5.93 -8.25
C SER A 80 12.96 5.22 -9.43
N SER A 81 14.04 4.46 -9.20
CA SER A 81 14.75 3.71 -10.22
C SER A 81 13.97 2.47 -10.67
N ARG A 82 14.04 2.17 -11.96
CA ARG A 82 13.44 0.97 -12.56
C ARG A 82 14.06 -0.32 -12.02
N ASP A 83 15.30 -0.25 -11.59
CA ASP A 83 16.07 -1.40 -11.10
C ASP A 83 15.87 -1.65 -9.60
N GLY A 84 15.31 -0.69 -8.85
CA GLY A 84 14.98 -0.84 -7.43
C GLY A 84 16.18 -1.04 -6.49
N ARG A 85 17.41 -0.85 -6.95
CA ARG A 85 18.62 -1.22 -6.20
C ARG A 85 19.17 -0.04 -5.40
N LEU A 86 19.44 -0.29 -4.12
CA LEU A 86 20.29 0.58 -3.32
C LEU A 86 21.75 0.47 -3.79
N PRO A 87 22.57 1.52 -3.58
CA PRO A 87 24.01 1.44 -3.81
C PRO A 87 24.62 0.26 -3.07
N ARG A 88 25.63 -0.39 -3.67
CA ARG A 88 26.26 -1.63 -3.16
C ARG A 88 26.77 -1.52 -1.72
N THR A 89 27.00 -0.31 -1.22
CA THR A 89 27.42 0.01 0.14
C THR A 89 26.43 -0.48 1.21
N TYR A 90 25.13 -0.61 0.90
CA TYR A 90 24.08 -0.91 1.88
C TYR A 90 23.44 -2.30 1.71
N ARG A 91 24.22 -3.32 1.33
CA ARG A 91 23.70 -4.69 1.24
C ARG A 91 23.26 -5.16 2.64
N LEU A 92 21.95 -5.15 2.86
CA LEU A 92 21.30 -5.60 4.10
C LEU A 92 21.50 -7.10 4.41
N PHE A 93 22.02 -7.88 3.45
CA PHE A 93 22.42 -9.27 3.68
C PHE A 93 23.68 -9.58 2.84
N ARG A 94 24.67 -10.20 3.50
CA ARG A 94 25.89 -10.74 2.89
C ARG A 94 25.61 -12.10 2.28
#